data_AF-A0A7X9A8T4-F1
#
_entry.id   AF-A0A7X9A8T4-F1
#
_cell.length_a   1.000
_cell.length_b   1.000
_cell.length_c   1.000
_cell.angle_alpha   90.00
_cell.angle_beta   90.00
_cell.angle_gamma   90.00
#
_symmetry.space_group_name_H-M   'P 1'
#
loop_
_entity.id
_entity.type
_entity.pdbx_description
1 polymer ?
#
loop_
_entity_poly.entity_id
_entity_poly.type
_entity_poly.pdbx_seq_one_letter_code
_entity_poly.pdbx_strand_id
1 'polypeptide(L)'
;MADDKLNRNTYLSQHLGDFPKTATFQGQGYSKVNDLRYGTNPHQTAAFYKPEGRNCVIGDMKILKTGKSGLSQTNLEDISYSLNIVKFFSSPACACMKHVNPCGAAVATPADSLLDVYLKARDCDPRAAFGSVTAFNCKVDACTAEEIMKTFVECVVAPDYAPEAVAIFT
;
A
#
# COMPACT_ATOMS: atom_id res chain seq x y z
N MET A 1 -12.13 -7.29 30.95
CA MET A 1 -11.85 -7.65 29.54
C MET A 1 -10.77 -6.73 28.95
N ALA A 2 -9.69 -6.45 29.68
CA ALA A 2 -8.67 -5.46 29.29
C ALA A 2 -7.27 -5.89 29.77
N ASP A 3 -6.90 -7.15 29.56
CA ASP A 3 -5.61 -7.69 30.03
C ASP A 3 -4.78 -8.43 28.96
N ASP A 4 -5.20 -8.42 27.70
CA ASP A 4 -4.26 -8.79 26.63
C ASP A 4 -3.43 -7.56 26.26
N LYS A 5 -2.27 -7.43 26.91
CA LYS A 5 -1.27 -6.43 26.55
C LYS A 5 -0.87 -6.64 25.10
N LEU A 6 -1.21 -5.67 24.24
CA LEU A 6 -0.71 -5.57 22.86
C LEU A 6 0.81 -5.77 22.87
N ASN A 7 1.27 -6.80 22.17
CA ASN A 7 2.69 -7.09 22.02
C ASN A 7 3.06 -7.05 20.54
N ARG A 8 4.35 -7.16 20.20
CA ARG A 8 4.82 -7.08 18.81
C ARG A 8 4.14 -8.11 17.90
N ASN A 9 3.81 -9.29 18.43
CA ASN A 9 3.20 -10.35 17.62
C ASN A 9 1.78 -10.00 17.20
N THR A 10 1.04 -9.18 17.96
CA THR A 10 -0.31 -8.74 17.60
C THR A 10 -0.32 -7.96 16.27
N TYR A 11 0.77 -7.26 15.94
CA TYR A 11 0.90 -6.53 14.67
C TYR A 11 1.33 -7.40 13.49
N LEU A 12 1.70 -8.66 13.75
CA LEU A 12 2.14 -9.64 12.76
C LEU A 12 1.07 -10.71 12.48
N SER A 13 0.20 -11.00 13.46
CA SER A 13 -0.90 -11.95 13.34
C SER A 13 -2.08 -11.40 12.54
N GLN A 14 -2.75 -12.29 11.81
CA GLN A 14 -4.03 -12.00 11.17
C GLN A 14 -5.18 -12.30 12.15
N HIS A 15 -6.06 -11.34 12.36
CA HIS A 15 -7.25 -11.47 13.21
C HIS A 15 -8.50 -11.61 12.32
N LEU A 16 -8.88 -12.85 12.07
CA LEU A 16 -10.01 -13.19 11.19
C LEU A 16 -11.35 -12.93 11.91
N GLY A 17 -12.21 -12.14 11.26
CA GLY A 17 -13.60 -11.95 11.66
C GLY A 17 -14.55 -12.80 10.82
N ASP A 18 -15.79 -12.96 11.27
CA ASP A 18 -16.83 -13.66 10.52
C ASP A 18 -17.52 -12.70 9.53
N PHE A 19 -16.85 -12.46 8.40
CA PHE A 19 -17.35 -11.58 7.35
C PHE A 19 -17.91 -12.40 6.16
N PRO A 20 -19.11 -12.08 5.64
CA PRO A 20 -19.72 -12.87 4.56
C PRO A 20 -18.97 -12.73 3.23
N LYS A 21 -19.08 -13.70 2.32
CA LYS A 21 -18.43 -13.61 0.99
C LYS A 21 -18.97 -12.46 0.14
N THR A 22 -20.23 -12.11 0.33
CA THR A 22 -20.90 -11.01 -0.36
C THR A 22 -21.71 -10.19 0.64
N ALA A 23 -21.89 -8.90 0.36
CA ALA A 23 -22.70 -8.00 1.16
C ALA A 23 -23.45 -7.02 0.26
N THR A 24 -24.66 -6.63 0.66
CA THR A 24 -25.47 -5.64 -0.07
C THR A 24 -25.66 -4.41 0.80
N PHE A 25 -25.23 -3.26 0.30
CA PHE A 25 -25.40 -1.97 0.96
C PHE A 25 -26.17 -1.03 0.04
N GLN A 26 -27.32 -0.53 0.50
CA GLN A 26 -28.20 0.37 -0.27
C GLN A 26 -28.54 -0.15 -1.69
N GLY A 27 -28.74 -1.47 -1.83
CA GLY A 27 -29.04 -2.11 -3.12
C GLY A 27 -27.84 -2.37 -4.03
N GLN A 28 -26.63 -1.94 -3.66
CA GLN A 28 -25.39 -2.27 -4.36
C GLN A 28 -24.75 -3.51 -3.74
N GLY A 29 -24.46 -4.52 -4.57
CA GLY A 29 -23.72 -5.73 -4.17
C GLY A 29 -22.22 -5.49 -4.10
N TYR A 30 -21.56 -6.17 -3.17
CA TYR A 30 -20.11 -6.16 -2.94
C TYR A 30 -19.62 -7.58 -2.70
N SER A 31 -18.49 -7.94 -3.30
CA SER A 31 -17.81 -9.20 -3.04
C SER A 31 -16.57 -8.99 -2.18
N LYS A 32 -16.32 -9.89 -1.24
CA LYS A 32 -15.10 -9.87 -0.41
C LYS A 32 -13.89 -10.16 -1.29
N VAL A 33 -12.87 -9.30 -1.21
CA VAL A 33 -11.57 -9.44 -1.87
C VAL A 33 -10.62 -10.23 -0.99
N ASN A 34 -10.47 -9.81 0.27
CA ASN A 34 -9.62 -10.49 1.25
C ASN A 34 -10.03 -10.13 2.69
N ASP A 35 -9.74 -11.02 3.64
CA ASP A 35 -9.68 -10.66 5.05
C ASP A 35 -8.37 -9.92 5.32
N LEU A 36 -8.43 -8.80 6.04
CA LEU A 36 -7.24 -8.00 6.35
C LEU A 36 -6.53 -8.57 7.58
N ARG A 37 -5.24 -8.22 7.74
CA ARG A 37 -4.44 -8.62 8.91
C ARG A 37 -5.12 -8.15 10.21
N TYR A 38 -5.61 -6.92 10.21
CA TYR A 38 -6.46 -6.31 11.22
C TYR A 38 -7.03 -5.00 10.66
N GLY A 39 -7.95 -4.38 11.40
CA GLY A 39 -8.53 -3.06 11.12
C GLY A 39 -7.52 -1.92 11.34
N THR A 40 -7.98 -0.78 11.86
CA THR A 40 -7.06 0.31 12.22
C THR A 40 -6.11 -0.09 13.36
N ASN A 41 -6.62 -0.87 14.32
CA ASN A 41 -5.85 -1.39 15.45
C ASN A 41 -5.86 -2.92 15.46
N PRO A 42 -4.82 -3.58 16.03
CA PRO A 42 -4.68 -5.04 15.94
C PRO A 42 -5.83 -5.87 16.53
N HIS A 43 -6.52 -5.35 17.55
CA HIS A 43 -7.65 -6.05 18.18
C HIS A 43 -8.94 -6.00 17.34
N GLN A 44 -8.95 -5.27 16.23
CA GLN A 44 -10.10 -5.10 15.35
C GLN A 44 -9.96 -6.05 14.16
N THR A 45 -10.95 -6.90 13.92
CA THR A 45 -11.03 -7.68 12.68
C THR A 45 -11.51 -6.79 11.54
N ALA A 46 -11.02 -7.00 10.31
CA ALA A 46 -11.48 -6.25 9.14
C ALA A 46 -11.42 -7.09 7.85
N ALA A 47 -12.25 -6.75 6.87
CA ALA A 47 -12.25 -7.35 5.54
C ALA A 47 -12.40 -6.27 4.46
N PHE A 48 -11.74 -6.48 3.32
CA PHE A 48 -11.81 -5.61 2.16
C PHE A 48 -12.83 -6.16 1.14
N TYR A 49 -13.75 -5.30 0.72
CA TYR A 49 -14.78 -5.59 -0.26
C TYR A 49 -14.66 -4.66 -1.46
N LYS A 50 -15.05 -5.16 -2.64
CA LYS A 50 -15.19 -4.35 -3.85
C LYS A 50 -16.63 -4.40 -4.39
N PRO A 51 -17.13 -3.32 -5.02
CA PRO A 51 -18.43 -3.34 -5.69
C PRO A 51 -18.49 -4.44 -6.76
N GLU A 52 -19.60 -5.17 -6.81
CA GLU A 52 -19.86 -6.15 -7.85
C GLU A 52 -20.11 -5.50 -9.21
N GLY A 53 -19.66 -6.15 -10.28
CA GLY A 53 -19.88 -5.72 -11.66
C GLY A 53 -19.12 -4.44 -12.05
N ARG A 54 -18.10 -4.02 -11.29
CA ARG A 54 -17.29 -2.83 -11.59
C ARG A 54 -15.80 -3.12 -11.50
N ASN A 55 -15.05 -2.63 -12.48
CA ASN A 55 -13.60 -2.59 -12.40
C ASN A 55 -13.18 -1.51 -11.38
N CYS A 56 -12.29 -1.89 -10.46
CA CYS A 56 -11.83 -1.06 -9.36
C CYS A 56 -10.31 -1.09 -9.30
N VAL A 57 -9.64 0.06 -9.36
CA VAL A 57 -8.17 0.15 -9.33
C VAL A 57 -7.57 -0.63 -8.13
N ILE A 58 -8.11 -0.39 -6.93
CA ILE A 58 -7.65 -1.05 -5.70
C ILE A 58 -8.31 -2.42 -5.53
N GLY A 59 -9.58 -2.55 -5.91
CA GLY A 59 -10.33 -3.82 -5.78
C GLY A 59 -9.82 -4.94 -6.67
N ASP A 60 -9.14 -4.60 -7.77
CA ASP A 60 -8.59 -5.54 -8.75
C ASP A 60 -7.06 -5.56 -8.75
N MET A 61 -6.42 -4.94 -7.75
CA MET A 61 -4.97 -4.96 -7.64
C MET A 61 -4.44 -6.39 -7.48
N LYS A 62 -3.28 -6.67 -8.10
CA LYS A 62 -2.58 -7.94 -7.95
C LYS A 62 -1.49 -7.82 -6.90
N ILE A 63 -1.50 -8.71 -5.93
CA ILE A 63 -0.40 -8.85 -4.97
C ILE A 63 0.66 -9.74 -5.61
N LEU A 64 1.80 -9.15 -5.99
CA LEU A 64 2.91 -9.88 -6.60
C LEU A 64 3.81 -10.56 -5.58
N LYS A 65 3.98 -9.91 -4.42
CA LYS A 65 4.70 -10.43 -3.27
C LYS A 65 3.99 -10.02 -1.99
N THR A 66 4.06 -10.90 -1.00
CA THR A 66 3.50 -10.69 0.34
C THR A 66 4.63 -10.78 1.34
N GLY A 67 4.67 -9.85 2.29
CA GLY A 67 5.55 -9.91 3.46
C GLY A 67 4.86 -10.62 4.63
N LYS A 68 4.40 -9.83 5.61
CA LYS A 68 3.63 -10.27 6.79
C LYS A 68 2.35 -11.05 6.40
N SER A 69 1.48 -11.34 7.36
CA SER A 69 0.19 -12.05 7.17
C SER A 69 -0.89 -11.28 6.37
N GLY A 70 -0.51 -10.56 5.31
CA GLY A 70 -1.39 -9.71 4.50
C GLY A 70 -1.36 -8.23 4.87
N LEU A 71 -2.20 -7.46 4.17
CA LEU A 71 -2.38 -6.00 4.35
C LEU A 71 -3.18 -5.70 5.63
N SER A 72 -2.82 -4.66 6.37
CA SER A 72 -3.73 -4.04 7.34
C SER A 72 -4.71 -3.08 6.64
N GLN A 73 -5.75 -2.65 7.35
CA GLN A 73 -6.62 -1.56 6.88
C GLN A 73 -5.84 -0.30 6.55
N THR A 74 -4.90 0.09 7.42
CA THR A 74 -4.06 1.28 7.19
C THR A 74 -3.17 1.15 5.97
N ASN A 75 -2.65 -0.05 5.64
CA ASN A 75 -1.90 -0.26 4.39
C ASN A 75 -2.79 0.02 3.17
N LEU A 76 -4.05 -0.44 3.19
CA LEU A 76 -4.98 -0.24 2.09
C LEU A 76 -5.40 1.23 1.94
N GLU A 77 -5.62 1.93 3.05
CA GLU A 77 -5.90 3.37 3.08
C GLU A 77 -4.70 4.18 2.55
N ASP A 78 -3.49 3.86 2.99
CA ASP A 78 -2.26 4.50 2.51
C ASP A 78 -2.03 4.25 1.00
N ILE A 79 -2.30 3.03 0.50
CA ILE A 79 -2.29 2.73 -0.94
C ILE A 79 -3.33 3.60 -1.68
N SER A 80 -4.55 3.68 -1.17
CA SER A 80 -5.62 4.47 -1.78
C SER A 80 -5.27 5.95 -1.87
N TYR A 81 -4.74 6.51 -0.79
CA TYR A 81 -4.52 7.94 -0.69
C TYR A 81 -3.29 8.37 -1.47
N SER A 82 -2.22 7.56 -1.46
CA SER A 82 -1.05 7.78 -2.32
C SER A 82 -1.41 7.72 -3.81
N LEU A 83 -2.22 6.75 -4.25
CA LEU A 83 -2.73 6.68 -5.62
C LEU A 83 -3.58 7.90 -5.99
N ASN A 84 -4.36 8.44 -5.04
CA ASN A 84 -5.13 9.66 -5.25
C ASN A 84 -4.27 10.92 -5.38
N ILE A 85 -3.00 10.89 -4.97
CA ILE A 85 -2.03 11.95 -5.21
C ILE A 85 -1.41 11.78 -6.60
N VAL A 86 -0.80 10.63 -6.87
CA VAL A 86 0.02 10.45 -8.09
C VAL A 86 -0.80 10.44 -9.38
N LYS A 87 -2.12 10.15 -9.31
CA LYS A 87 -3.02 10.12 -10.48
C LYS A 87 -3.18 11.45 -11.22
N PHE A 88 -2.84 12.58 -10.59
CA PHE A 88 -2.99 13.90 -11.21
C PHE A 88 -1.80 14.29 -12.09
N PHE A 89 -0.73 13.48 -12.08
CA PHE A 89 0.48 13.75 -12.84
C PHE A 89 0.57 12.82 -14.04
N SER A 90 0.85 13.39 -15.21
CA SER A 90 1.17 12.65 -16.44
C SER A 90 2.64 12.23 -16.50
N SER A 91 3.53 12.99 -15.87
CA SER A 91 4.94 12.63 -15.69
C SER A 91 5.10 11.58 -14.58
N PRO A 92 6.19 10.79 -14.59
CA PRO A 92 6.51 9.87 -13.49
C PRO A 92 6.46 10.59 -12.13
N ALA A 93 5.72 10.02 -11.19
CA ALA A 93 5.47 10.60 -9.88
C ALA A 93 5.51 9.51 -8.80
N CYS A 94 5.95 9.91 -7.60
CA CYS A 94 6.01 9.08 -6.41
C CYS A 94 5.34 9.81 -5.24
N ALA A 95 4.59 9.07 -4.41
CA ALA A 95 4.08 9.57 -3.13
C ALA A 95 4.33 8.54 -2.02
N CYS A 96 4.83 9.02 -0.89
CA CYS A 96 5.07 8.25 0.32
C CYS A 96 4.00 8.62 1.36
N MET A 97 3.30 7.62 1.90
CA MET A 97 2.24 7.76 2.89
C MET A 97 2.61 7.01 4.16
N LYS A 98 2.29 7.60 5.32
CA LYS A 98 2.46 6.98 6.62
C LYS A 98 1.24 7.26 7.47
N HIS A 99 0.51 6.21 7.84
CA HIS A 99 -0.65 6.33 8.73
C HIS A 99 -1.64 7.39 8.24
N VAL A 100 -2.02 7.28 6.97
CA VAL A 100 -3.05 8.08 6.30
C VAL A 100 -2.62 9.53 6.04
N ASN A 101 -1.34 9.85 6.25
CA ASN A 101 -0.77 11.18 6.00
C ASN A 101 0.38 11.12 4.97
N PRO A 102 0.48 12.09 4.04
CA PRO A 102 1.62 12.16 3.14
C PRO A 102 2.88 12.60 3.89
N CYS A 103 3.95 11.82 3.77
CA CYS A 103 5.27 12.23 4.26
C CYS A 103 6.16 12.82 3.15
N GLY A 104 5.80 12.62 1.88
CA GLY A 104 6.43 13.30 0.76
C GLY A 104 5.88 12.87 -0.59
N ALA A 105 6.02 13.74 -1.59
CA ALA A 105 5.66 13.45 -2.97
C ALA A 105 6.59 14.20 -3.92
N ALA A 106 6.85 13.62 -5.09
CA ALA A 106 7.68 14.22 -6.12
C ALA A 106 7.17 13.83 -7.51
N VAL A 107 7.44 14.70 -8.48
CA VAL A 107 7.18 14.49 -9.90
C VAL A 107 8.47 14.71 -10.68
N ALA A 108 8.70 13.91 -11.71
CA ALA A 108 9.89 14.00 -12.55
C ALA A 108 9.96 15.34 -13.29
N THR A 109 11.16 15.93 -13.27
CA THR A 109 11.61 16.85 -14.31
C THR A 109 12.21 16.04 -15.48
N PRO A 110 12.44 16.64 -16.66
CA PRO A 110 13.00 15.92 -17.81
C PRO A 110 14.36 15.25 -17.59
N ALA A 111 15.12 15.68 -16.57
CA ALA A 111 16.43 15.12 -16.24
C ALA A 111 16.37 14.02 -15.16
N ASP A 112 15.21 13.82 -14.52
CA ASP A 112 15.07 12.88 -13.41
C ASP A 112 14.85 11.46 -13.91
N SER A 113 15.58 10.51 -13.32
CA SER A 113 15.22 9.10 -13.33
C SER A 113 14.08 8.82 -12.34
N LEU A 114 13.47 7.62 -12.41
CA LEU A 114 12.48 7.23 -11.41
C LEU A 114 13.08 7.14 -10.00
N LEU A 115 14.33 6.71 -9.90
CA LEU A 115 15.11 6.71 -8.66
C LEU A 115 15.21 8.11 -8.07
N ASP A 116 15.51 9.14 -8.88
CA ASP A 116 15.57 10.53 -8.40
C ASP A 116 14.21 11.01 -7.87
N VAL A 117 13.11 10.63 -8.53
CA VAL A 117 11.74 10.94 -8.07
C VAL A 117 11.46 10.26 -6.73
N TYR A 118 11.80 8.99 -6.59
CA TYR A 118 11.64 8.27 -5.32
C TYR A 118 12.45 8.91 -4.19
N LEU A 119 13.72 9.22 -4.44
CA LEU A 119 14.60 9.86 -3.46
C LEU A 119 14.03 11.21 -3.01
N LYS A 120 13.60 12.06 -3.94
CA LYS A 120 12.95 13.35 -3.61
C LYS A 120 11.70 13.18 -2.75
N ALA A 121 10.84 12.20 -3.08
CA ALA A 121 9.63 11.94 -2.30
C ALA A 121 9.96 11.41 -0.90
N ARG A 122 10.90 10.45 -0.79
CA ARG A 122 11.36 9.87 0.49
C ARG A 122 12.03 10.91 1.38
N ASP A 123 12.89 11.75 0.81
CA ASP A 123 13.75 12.68 1.54
C ASP A 123 13.05 13.99 1.92
N CYS A 124 11.79 14.17 1.52
CA CYS A 124 10.95 15.26 2.03
C CYS A 124 10.76 15.16 3.56
N ASP A 125 10.55 13.95 4.07
CA ASP A 125 10.64 13.59 5.49
C ASP A 125 11.11 12.14 5.63
N PRO A 126 12.44 11.90 5.67
CA PRO A 126 13.00 10.55 5.69
C PRO A 126 12.65 9.80 6.99
N ARG A 127 12.37 10.52 8.09
CA ARG A 127 12.00 9.90 9.35
C ARG A 127 10.58 9.35 9.28
N ALA A 128 9.64 10.10 8.72
CA ALA A 128 8.27 9.64 8.50
C ALA A 128 8.16 8.61 7.37
N ALA A 129 9.03 8.69 6.35
CA ALA A 129 9.08 7.72 5.26
C ALA A 129 9.51 6.31 5.70
N PHE A 130 10.17 6.15 6.85
CA PHE A 130 10.51 4.83 7.38
C PHE A 130 9.24 4.02 7.73
N GLY A 131 9.05 2.90 7.03
CA GLY A 131 7.87 2.04 7.10
C GLY A 131 6.63 2.67 6.47
N SER A 132 6.80 3.50 5.44
CA SER A 132 5.71 4.08 4.66
C SER A 132 5.12 3.09 3.67
N VAL A 133 4.03 3.48 3.02
CA VAL A 133 3.58 2.95 1.74
C VAL A 133 4.06 3.90 0.65
N THR A 134 4.69 3.36 -0.40
CA THR A 134 5.19 4.13 -1.53
C THR A 134 4.40 3.79 -2.78
N ALA A 135 3.79 4.80 -3.42
CA ALA A 135 3.08 4.62 -4.69
C ALA A 135 3.76 5.34 -5.84
N PHE A 136 3.75 4.69 -7.01
CA PHE A 136 4.20 5.23 -8.28
C PHE A 136 3.04 5.26 -9.28
N ASN A 137 3.04 6.21 -10.22
CA ASN A 137 2.10 6.22 -11.36
C ASN A 137 2.66 5.55 -12.63
N CYS A 138 3.85 4.97 -12.56
CA CYS A 138 4.54 4.33 -13.68
C CYS A 138 5.24 3.03 -13.26
N LYS A 139 5.84 2.33 -14.22
CA LYS A 139 6.55 1.08 -13.99
C LYS A 139 7.78 1.29 -13.09
N VAL A 140 7.92 0.47 -12.04
CA VAL A 140 9.10 0.49 -11.16
C VAL A 140 10.23 -0.35 -11.77
N ASP A 141 11.42 0.26 -11.88
CA ASP A 141 12.64 -0.38 -12.37
C ASP A 141 13.52 -0.98 -11.25
N ALA A 142 14.55 -1.72 -11.64
CA ALA A 142 15.45 -2.42 -10.71
C ALA A 142 16.21 -1.44 -9.81
N CYS A 143 16.76 -0.35 -10.35
CA CYS A 143 17.52 0.63 -9.57
C CYS A 143 16.67 1.29 -8.48
N THR A 144 15.41 1.61 -8.79
CA THR A 144 14.45 2.15 -7.83
C THR A 144 14.11 1.11 -6.77
N ALA A 145 13.89 -0.15 -7.15
CA ALA A 145 13.62 -1.24 -6.21
C ALA A 145 14.80 -1.50 -5.26
N GLU A 146 16.04 -1.47 -5.76
CA GLU A 146 17.25 -1.61 -4.93
C GLU A 146 17.35 -0.50 -3.87
N GLU A 147 17.08 0.75 -4.26
CA GLU A 147 17.09 1.86 -3.31
C GLU A 147 15.97 1.75 -2.28
N ILE A 148 14.76 1.36 -2.69
CA ILE A 148 13.64 1.13 -1.76
C ILE A 148 14.06 0.11 -0.70
N MET A 149 14.68 -1.00 -1.10
CA MET A 149 15.12 -2.07 -0.20
C MET A 149 16.25 -1.68 0.77
N LYS A 150 16.90 -0.52 0.60
CA LYS A 150 17.86 0.00 1.59
C LYS A 150 17.18 0.55 2.85
N THR A 151 15.86 0.78 2.80
CA THR A 151 15.07 1.25 3.93
C THR A 151 13.87 0.34 4.16
N PHE A 152 13.26 0.42 5.34
CA PHE A 152 12.03 -0.32 5.58
C PHE A 152 10.85 0.41 4.93
N VAL A 153 10.10 -0.27 4.06
CA VAL A 153 8.85 0.19 3.45
C VAL A 153 7.81 -0.92 3.63
N GLU A 154 6.60 -0.58 4.08
CA GLU A 154 5.55 -1.57 4.33
C GLU A 154 4.90 -2.08 3.04
N CYS A 155 4.66 -1.18 2.08
CA CYS A 155 4.06 -1.53 0.79
C CYS A 155 4.66 -0.68 -0.33
N VAL A 156 4.80 -1.27 -1.50
CA VAL A 156 5.08 -0.56 -2.76
C VAL A 156 3.93 -0.86 -3.71
N VAL A 157 3.34 0.16 -4.33
CA VAL A 157 2.27 0.02 -5.32
C VAL A 157 2.59 0.78 -6.60
N ALA A 158 2.39 0.13 -7.74
CA ALA A 158 2.63 0.71 -9.06
C ALA A 158 1.75 0.01 -10.11
N PRO A 159 1.53 0.63 -11.28
CA PRO A 159 0.82 -0.01 -12.39
C PRO A 159 1.52 -1.26 -12.93
N ASP A 160 2.86 -1.32 -12.86
CA ASP A 160 3.65 -2.44 -13.32
C ASP A 160 5.06 -2.43 -12.69
N TYR A 161 5.79 -3.53 -12.81
CA TYR A 161 7.16 -3.70 -12.32
C TYR A 161 8.02 -4.36 -13.38
N ALA A 162 9.29 -3.97 -13.48
CA ALA A 162 10.27 -4.76 -14.22
C ALA A 162 10.44 -6.14 -13.54
N PRO A 163 10.63 -7.25 -14.29
CA PRO A 163 10.84 -8.57 -13.69
C PRO A 163 11.99 -8.60 -12.67
N GLU A 164 13.07 -7.86 -12.96
CA GLU A 164 14.23 -7.72 -12.11
C GLU A 164 13.88 -6.96 -10.81
N ALA A 165 13.04 -5.92 -10.91
CA ALA A 165 12.53 -5.19 -9.75
C ALA A 165 11.72 -6.09 -8.82
N VAL A 166 10.85 -6.96 -9.37
CA VAL A 166 10.09 -7.93 -8.57
C VAL A 166 11.05 -8.90 -7.85
N ALA A 167 12.13 -9.33 -8.49
CA ALA A 167 13.11 -10.22 -7.89
C ALA A 167 13.82 -9.59 -6.66
N ILE A 168 14.06 -8.27 -6.69
CA ILE A 168 14.74 -7.51 -5.62
C ILE A 168 13.91 -7.40 -4.34
N PHE A 169 12.59 -7.28 -4.42
CA PHE A 169 11.73 -7.22 -3.23
C PHE A 169 11.70 -8.58 -2.51
N THR A 170 12.37 -8.74 -1.37
CA THR A 170 12.44 -10.01 -0.62
C THR A 170 11.54 -10.05 0.61
#